data_AF-A0A5N5I8F5-F1
#
_entry.id   AF-A0A5N5I8F5-F1
#
_cell.length_a   1.000
_cell.length_b   1.000
_cell.length_c   1.000
_cell.angle_alpha   90.00
_cell.angle_beta   90.00
_cell.angle_gamma   90.00
#
_symmetry.space_group_name_H-M   'P 1'
#
loop_
_entity.id
_entity.type
_entity.pdbx_description
1 polymer ?
#
loop_
_entity_poly.entity_id
_entity_poly.type
_entity_poly.pdbx_seq_one_letter_code
_entity_poly.pdbx_strand_id
1 'polypeptide(L)'
;MGNPDTAHAIRKMHLAKAKRYSEGVLAHKQAIPFRRFCRNVGRTAQAKNRQSNGQGRWPVKSANFSPMLLYSCHVDAIFGMCPKDTTVSYKKKR
;
A
#
# COMPACT_ATOMS: atom_id res chain seq x y z
N MET A 1 -11.89 -2.58 8.69
CA MET A 1 -10.53 -2.91 9.19
C MET A 1 -9.53 -2.79 8.06
N GLY A 2 -8.74 -1.71 8.02
CA GLY A 2 -7.63 -1.56 7.07
C GLY A 2 -6.35 -2.14 7.64
N ASN A 3 -5.61 -2.92 6.87
CA ASN A 3 -4.33 -3.46 7.30
C ASN A 3 -3.26 -2.33 7.33
N PRO A 4 -2.62 -2.04 8.48
CA PRO A 4 -1.63 -0.95 8.59
C PRO A 4 -0.38 -1.21 7.74
N ASP A 5 -0.01 -2.47 7.50
CA ASP A 5 1.11 -2.82 6.63
C ASP A 5 0.80 -2.50 5.16
N THR A 6 -0.47 -2.59 4.73
CA THR A 6 -0.91 -2.19 3.38
C THR A 6 -0.79 -0.68 3.18
N ALA A 7 -1.29 0.10 4.14
CA ALA A 7 -1.14 1.56 4.12
C ALA A 7 0.34 2.00 4.16
N HIS A 8 1.17 1.30 4.95
CA HIS A 8 2.60 1.55 4.99
C HIS A 8 3.35 1.18 3.71
N ALA A 9 2.93 0.14 3.00
CA ALA A 9 3.53 -0.23 1.72
C ALA A 9 3.27 0.81 0.64
N ILE A 10 2.12 1.49 0.69
CA ILE A 10 1.71 2.50 -0.31
C ILE A 10 2.23 3.91 0.03
N ARG A 11 2.55 4.17 1.29
CA ARG A 11 3.06 5.45 1.76
C ARG A 11 4.36 5.84 1.02
N LYS A 12 4.46 7.11 0.59
CA LYS A 12 5.57 7.67 -0.21
C LYS A 12 5.71 7.12 -1.64
N MET A 13 4.73 6.40 -2.17
CA MET A 13 4.69 6.08 -3.60
C MET A 13 3.98 7.18 -4.39
N HIS A 14 4.37 7.37 -5.65
CA HIS A 14 3.60 8.17 -6.60
C HIS A 14 2.24 7.52 -6.88
N LEU A 15 1.19 8.32 -7.09
CA LEU A 15 -0.17 7.83 -7.33
C LEU A 15 -0.25 6.76 -8.45
N ALA A 16 0.45 6.96 -9.56
CA ALA A 16 0.49 6.00 -10.67
C ALA A 16 1.13 4.65 -10.28
N LYS A 17 2.22 4.69 -9.50
CA LYS A 17 2.90 3.50 -9.00
C LYS A 17 2.04 2.78 -7.95
N ALA A 18 1.34 3.53 -7.11
CA ALA A 18 0.44 2.99 -6.10
C ALA A 18 -0.73 2.22 -6.72
N LYS A 19 -1.35 2.75 -7.79
CA LYS A 19 -2.42 2.04 -8.53
C LYS A 19 -1.93 0.70 -9.10
N ARG A 20 -0.83 0.72 -9.86
CA ARG A 20 -0.20 -0.48 -10.42
C ARG A 20 0.18 -1.50 -9.33
N TYR A 21 0.64 -1.02 -8.18
CA TYR A 21 0.99 -1.88 -7.05
C TYR A 21 -0.24 -2.60 -6.49
N SER A 22 -1.35 -1.89 -6.28
CA SER A 22 -2.60 -2.48 -5.79
C SER A 22 -3.15 -3.54 -6.74
N GLU A 23 -3.14 -3.28 -8.04
CA GLU A 23 -3.52 -4.27 -9.07
C GLU A 23 -2.60 -5.51 -9.05
N GLY A 24 -1.30 -5.29 -8.88
CA GLY A 24 -0.32 -6.38 -8.74
C GLY A 24 -0.53 -7.24 -7.48
N VAL A 25 -1.04 -6.66 -6.40
CA VAL A 25 -1.39 -7.40 -5.17
C VAL A 25 -2.65 -8.25 -5.39
N LEU A 26 -3.66 -7.73 -6.10
CA LEU A 26 -4.87 -8.49 -6.46
C LEU A 26 -4.55 -9.65 -7.41
N ALA A 27 -3.64 -9.43 -8.36
CA ALA A 27 -3.14 -10.45 -9.28
C ALA A 27 -2.13 -11.42 -8.63
N HIS A 28 -1.86 -11.31 -7.33
CA HIS A 28 -0.86 -12.11 -6.59
C HIS A 28 0.58 -12.04 -7.18
N LYS A 29 0.86 -11.04 -8.01
CA LYS A 29 2.18 -10.81 -8.63
C LYS A 29 3.15 -10.12 -7.65
N GLN A 30 2.62 -9.40 -6.67
CA GLN A 30 3.39 -8.65 -5.71
C GLN A 30 2.84 -8.88 -4.30
N ALA A 31 3.70 -9.24 -3.36
CA ALA A 31 3.31 -9.45 -1.96
C ALA A 31 3.54 -8.19 -1.11
N ILE A 32 2.62 -7.95 -0.16
CA ILE A 32 2.77 -6.91 0.86
C ILE A 32 3.57 -7.49 2.03
N PRO A 33 4.74 -6.93 2.36
CA PRO A 33 5.53 -7.41 3.49
C PRO A 33 4.86 -7.04 4.81
N PHE A 34 4.76 -8.00 5.73
CA PHE A 34 4.34 -7.72 7.12
C PHE A 34 5.57 -7.27 7.90
N ARG A 35 5.45 -6.17 8.63
CA ARG A 35 6.57 -5.64 9.43
C ARG A 35 6.33 -5.77 10.93
N ARG A 36 5.10 -5.56 11.38
CA ARG A 36 4.77 -5.51 12.81
C ARG A 36 4.15 -6.81 13.33
N PHE A 37 3.24 -7.42 12.57
CA PHE A 37 2.50 -8.62 13.00
C PHE A 37 3.02 -9.88 12.29
N CYS A 38 4.19 -10.35 12.72
CA CYS A 38 5.03 -11.32 11.99
C CYS A 38 5.12 -12.72 12.61
N ARG A 39 4.47 -12.96 13.75
CA ARG A 39 4.76 -14.12 14.61
C ARG A 39 4.30 -15.48 14.08
N ASN A 40 3.36 -15.53 13.12
CA ASN A 40 2.90 -16.77 12.49
C ASN A 40 2.54 -16.58 11.00
N VAL A 41 3.44 -15.92 10.26
CA VAL A 41 3.24 -15.59 8.85
C VAL A 41 4.25 -16.38 8.01
N GLY A 42 3.73 -17.28 7.18
CA GLY A 42 4.50 -18.04 6.18
C GLY A 42 5.31 -17.14 5.24
N ARG A 43 6.45 -17.64 4.77
CA ARG A 43 7.41 -16.89 3.96
C ARG A 43 7.09 -17.01 2.46
N THR A 44 7.37 -15.97 1.70
CA THR A 44 7.15 -15.93 0.24
C THR A 44 8.35 -15.27 -0.44
N ALA A 45 8.86 -15.87 -1.52
CA ALA A 45 10.01 -15.35 -2.27
C ALA A 45 9.80 -13.90 -2.76
N GLN A 46 8.56 -13.54 -3.12
CA GLN A 46 8.19 -12.18 -3.55
C GLN A 46 8.40 -11.12 -2.46
N ALA A 47 8.25 -11.48 -1.18
CA ALA A 47 8.45 -10.54 -0.07
C ALA A 47 9.93 -10.30 0.22
N LYS A 48 10.81 -11.22 -0.19
CA LYS A 48 12.27 -11.15 0.02
C LYS A 48 12.89 -9.91 -0.64
N ASN A 49 12.35 -9.46 -1.77
CA ASN A 49 12.83 -8.26 -2.47
C ASN A 49 12.52 -6.95 -1.71
N ARG A 50 11.52 -6.96 -0.82
CA ARG A 50 11.08 -5.76 -0.08
C ARG A 50 11.44 -5.79 1.41
N GLN A 51 11.69 -6.96 1.98
CA GLN A 51 11.94 -7.11 3.41
C GLN A 51 12.79 -8.37 3.66
N SER A 52 13.80 -8.25 4.51
CA SER A 52 14.76 -9.32 4.86
C SER A 52 14.10 -10.57 5.44
N ASN A 53 13.02 -10.40 6.22
CA ASN A 53 12.32 -11.50 6.88
C ASN A 53 11.57 -12.43 5.90
N GLY A 54 11.38 -12.01 4.64
CA GLY A 54 10.73 -12.81 3.61
C GLY A 54 9.26 -13.15 3.89
N GLN A 55 8.61 -12.49 4.84
CA GLN A 55 7.21 -12.71 5.20
C GLN A 55 6.29 -11.74 4.47
N GLY A 56 5.25 -12.27 3.82
CA GLY A 56 4.28 -11.46 3.08
C GLY A 56 2.92 -12.15 2.90
N ARG A 57 1.89 -11.37 2.60
CA ARG A 57 0.55 -11.85 2.17
C ARG A 57 -0.03 -10.93 1.11
N TRP A 58 -1.17 -11.37 0.56
CA TRP A 58 -2.03 -10.61 -0.33
C TRP A 58 -3.35 -10.32 0.38
N PRO A 59 -3.46 -9.20 1.12
CA PRO A 59 -4.69 -8.86 1.82
C PRO A 59 -5.74 -8.34 0.84
N VAL A 60 -6.47 -9.23 0.17
CA VAL A 60 -7.47 -8.93 -0.88
C VAL A 60 -8.48 -7.86 -0.41
N LYS A 61 -9.03 -8.01 0.80
CA LYS A 61 -10.02 -7.08 1.36
C LYS A 61 -9.48 -5.66 1.58
N SER A 62 -8.22 -5.53 1.98
CA SER A 62 -7.57 -4.21 2.16
C SER A 62 -7.05 -3.63 0.85
N ALA A 63 -6.61 -4.49 -0.08
CA ALA A 63 -6.17 -4.09 -1.41
C ALA A 63 -7.33 -3.51 -2.23
N ASN A 64 -8.54 -4.05 -2.11
CA ASN A 64 -9.75 -3.48 -2.74
C ASN A 64 -10.14 -2.09 -2.20
N PHE A 65 -9.85 -1.79 -0.92
CA PHE A 65 -10.18 -0.50 -0.31
C PHE A 65 -9.16 0.60 -0.61
N SER A 66 -7.90 0.22 -0.87
CA SER A 66 -6.81 1.13 -1.18
C SER A 66 -7.01 2.01 -2.44
N PRO A 67 -7.54 1.51 -3.60
CA PRO A 67 -7.78 2.34 -4.77
C PRO A 67 -8.85 3.42 -4.53
N MET A 68 -9.83 3.17 -3.67
CA MET A 68 -10.84 4.16 -3.30
C MET A 68 -10.18 5.39 -2.65
N LEU A 69 -9.25 5.16 -1.71
CA LEU A 69 -8.48 6.23 -1.06
C LEU A 69 -7.57 6.98 -2.05
N LEU A 70 -6.98 6.27 -3.02
CA LEU A 70 -6.14 6.89 -4.06
C LEU A 70 -6.97 7.74 -5.02
N TYR A 71 -8.21 7.34 -5.32
CA TYR A 71 -9.13 8.13 -6.14
C TYR A 71 -9.53 9.42 -5.42
N SER A 72 -9.90 9.35 -4.14
CA SER A 72 -10.17 10.53 -3.32
C SER A 72 -8.97 11.50 -3.31
N CYS A 73 -7.75 11.00 -3.09
CA CYS A 73 -6.54 11.83 -3.11
C CYS A 73 -6.26 12.46 -4.49
N HIS A 74 -6.57 11.76 -5.59
CA HIS A 74 -6.44 12.29 -6.93
C HIS A 74 -7.42 13.44 -7.19
N VAL A 75 -8.67 13.28 -6.75
CA VAL A 75 -9.71 14.31 -6.81
C VAL A 75 -9.28 15.53 -5.98
N ASP A 76 -8.84 15.34 -4.74
CA ASP A 76 -8.35 16.43 -3.88
C ASP A 76 -7.16 17.20 -4.50
N ALA A 77 -6.28 16.49 -5.22
CA ALA A 77 -5.16 17.09 -5.95
C ALA A 77 -5.62 17.93 -7.15
N ILE A 78 -6.65 17.48 -7.89
CA ILE A 78 -7.26 18.25 -8.99
C ILE A 78 -7.94 19.51 -8.45
N PHE A 79 -8.65 19.40 -7.33
CA PHE A 79 -9.30 20.53 -6.67
C PHE A 79 -8.33 21.48 -5.94
N GLY A 80 -7.01 21.27 -6.07
CA GLY A 80 -5.98 22.19 -5.55
C GLY A 80 -5.82 22.17 -4.03
N MET A 81 -6.37 21.18 -3.34
CA MET A 81 -6.35 21.08 -1.86
C MET A 81 -5.04 20.49 -1.31
N CYS A 82 -4.07 20.14 -2.16
CA CYS A 82 -2.77 19.61 -1.75
C CYS A 82 -1.60 20.15 -2.60
N PRO A 83 -0.44 20.49 -1.99
CA PRO A 83 0.76 20.91 -2.72
C PRO A 83 1.35 19.77 -3.59
N LYS A 84 2.01 20.16 -4.69
CA LYS A 84 2.31 19.40 -5.93
C LYS A 84 3.15 18.13 -5.81
N ASP A 85 3.46 17.65 -4.61
CA ASP A 85 4.11 16.36 -4.43
C ASP A 85 3.07 15.25 -4.54
N THR A 86 2.94 14.66 -5.73
CA THR A 86 2.00 13.57 -6.09
C THR A 86 2.31 12.23 -5.38
N THR A 87 2.78 12.31 -4.14
CA THR A 87 3.19 11.21 -3.28
C THR A 87 2.10 10.97 -2.24
N VAL A 88 1.77 9.70 -2.00
CA VAL A 88 0.78 9.33 -0.98
C VAL A 88 1.36 9.67 0.40
N SER A 89 1.00 10.84 0.91
CA SER A 89 1.36 11.33 2.24
C SER A 89 0.14 11.20 3.17
N TYR A 90 0.38 10.76 4.40
CA TYR A 90 -0.65 10.68 5.43
C TYR A 90 -0.32 11.72 6.48
N LYS A 91 -1.10 12.80 6.58
CA LYS A 91 -1.06 13.68 7.77
C LYS A 91 -1.68 12.89 8.91
N LYS A 92 -0.85 12.37 9.82
CA LYS A 92 -1.32 11.86 11.10
C LYS A 92 -1.91 13.06 11.84
N LYS A 93 -3.24 13.19 11.89
CA LYS A 93 -3.89 14.10 12.83
C LYS A 93 -3.44 13.67 14.23
N ARG A 94 -2.80 14.60 14.95
CA ARG A 94 -2.48 14.43 16.36
C ARG A 94 -3.76 14.33 17.16
#